data_AF-A0A1F9L9F7-F1
#
_entry.id   AF-A0A1F9L9F7-F1
#
_cell.length_a   1.000
_cell.length_b   1.000
_cell.length_c   1.000
_cell.angle_alpha   90.00
_cell.angle_beta   90.00
_cell.angle_gamma   90.00
#
_symmetry.space_group_name_H-M   'P 1'
#
loop_
_entity.id
_entity.type
_entity.pdbx_description
1 polymer ?
#
loop_
_entity_poly.entity_id
_entity_poly.type
_entity_poly.pdbx_seq_one_letter_code
_entity_poly.pdbx_strand_id
1 'polypeptide(L)'
;MKWAGEAEAAIHKVPFFIRKKVIQKVEDHVGRKGKAWVELSDVEELKKKFLSKGGMEKEIKGYEIASCFGGSGCPNSANSVTQLAADMEKIFETENLLGFLKSTVKGDLKFHHEFRVSLSECPNACSRPQIADIGIIGAVLPGICGEACSLCGTCVETCDERAIELDEKNQRPIIHDALCLKCAKCIRVCPTGTLTEKQKGYRVMLGGRLGRHPRLAMEVPGIHSHDQVLEILKNCLKFYKKTSKNGERFSHLFSSIDQIL
;
A
#
# COMPACT_ATOMS: atom_id res chain seq x y z
N MET A 1 -19.96 20.60 7.89
CA MET A 1 -20.10 21.99 8.40
C MET A 1 -20.66 22.85 7.27
N LYS A 2 -21.21 24.05 7.53
CA LYS A 2 -21.59 24.97 6.42
C LYS A 2 -20.39 25.86 6.07
N TRP A 3 -20.24 26.19 4.78
CA TRP A 3 -19.10 26.95 4.26
C TRP A 3 -19.56 28.25 3.60
N ALA A 4 -18.80 29.33 3.79
CA ALA A 4 -18.97 30.56 3.01
C ALA A 4 -18.53 30.33 1.56
N GLY A 5 -19.22 30.94 0.58
CA GLY A 5 -18.94 30.73 -0.85
C GLY A 5 -17.48 31.03 -1.25
N GLU A 6 -16.85 32.02 -0.63
CA GLU A 6 -15.43 32.33 -0.84
C GLU A 6 -14.49 31.24 -0.31
N ALA A 7 -14.84 30.62 0.84
CA ALA A 7 -14.09 29.51 1.41
C ALA A 7 -14.23 28.25 0.53
N GLU A 8 -15.42 27.98 -0.01
CA GLU A 8 -15.63 26.90 -0.98
C GLU A 8 -14.79 27.12 -2.24
N ALA A 9 -14.83 28.33 -2.80
CA ALA A 9 -14.03 28.70 -3.97
C ALA A 9 -12.51 28.50 -3.72
N ALA A 10 -12.02 28.77 -2.51
CA ALA A 10 -10.64 28.51 -2.13
C ALA A 10 -10.32 27.00 -2.09
N ILE A 11 -11.22 26.17 -1.55
CA ILE A 11 -11.06 24.71 -1.52
C ILE A 11 -11.11 24.10 -2.91
N HIS A 12 -11.91 24.63 -3.83
CA HIS A 12 -11.95 24.14 -5.21
C HIS A 12 -10.60 24.26 -5.94
N LYS A 13 -9.75 25.21 -5.55
CA LYS A 13 -8.37 25.34 -6.06
C LYS A 13 -7.42 24.27 -5.53
N VAL A 14 -7.78 23.56 -4.46
CA VAL A 14 -7.00 22.43 -3.93
C VAL A 14 -7.14 21.22 -4.87
N PRO A 15 -6.04 20.53 -5.22
CA PRO A 15 -6.08 19.34 -6.06
C PRO A 15 -7.07 18.30 -5.54
N PHE A 16 -7.90 17.75 -6.43
CA PHE A 16 -9.05 16.92 -6.06
C PHE A 16 -8.66 15.72 -5.16
N PHE A 17 -7.48 15.13 -5.39
CA PHE A 17 -6.99 13.96 -4.67
C PHE A 17 -6.56 14.24 -3.22
N ILE A 18 -6.35 15.49 -2.82
CA ILE A 18 -6.14 15.89 -1.41
C ILE A 18 -7.28 16.74 -0.84
N ARG A 19 -8.22 17.19 -1.69
CA ARG A 19 -9.28 18.14 -1.32
C ARG A 19 -10.10 17.66 -0.13
N LYS A 20 -10.54 16.40 -0.11
CA LYS A 20 -11.29 15.81 1.01
C LYS A 20 -10.53 15.89 2.33
N LYS A 21 -9.22 15.62 2.32
CA LYS A 21 -8.35 15.70 3.51
C LYS A 21 -8.21 17.15 3.99
N VAL A 22 -8.09 18.11 3.06
CA VAL A 22 -8.02 19.54 3.41
C VAL A 22 -9.35 20.03 3.99
N ILE A 23 -10.50 19.63 3.41
CA ILE A 23 -11.83 19.94 3.94
C ILE A 23 -11.93 19.48 5.40
N GLN A 24 -11.65 18.20 5.67
CA GLN A 24 -11.73 17.66 7.03
C GLN A 24 -10.87 18.46 8.02
N LYS A 25 -9.64 18.81 7.64
CA LYS A 25 -8.75 19.59 8.50
C LYS A 25 -9.27 21.00 8.80
N VAL A 26 -9.87 21.65 7.80
CA VAL A 26 -10.49 22.96 8.00
C VAL A 26 -11.69 22.82 8.94
N GLU A 27 -12.56 21.85 8.71
CA GLU A 27 -13.73 21.61 9.58
C GLU A 27 -13.31 21.27 11.02
N ASP A 28 -12.28 20.45 11.22
CA ASP A 28 -11.74 20.15 12.55
C ASP A 28 -11.14 21.41 13.21
N HIS A 29 -10.42 22.23 12.45
CA HIS A 29 -9.83 23.48 12.94
C HIS A 29 -10.91 24.48 13.38
N VAL A 30 -11.95 24.63 12.57
CA VAL A 30 -13.09 25.52 12.84
C VAL A 30 -13.95 24.98 13.98
N GLY A 31 -14.17 23.66 14.02
CA GLY A 31 -14.90 22.99 15.09
C GLY A 31 -14.22 23.14 16.45
N ARG A 32 -12.88 23.07 16.52
CA ARG A 32 -12.10 23.36 17.74
C ARG A 32 -12.24 24.81 18.23
N LYS A 33 -12.58 25.75 17.34
CA LYS A 33 -12.92 27.14 17.70
C LYS A 33 -14.39 27.31 18.13
N GLY A 34 -15.18 26.24 18.14
CA GLY A 34 -16.62 26.28 18.45
C GLY A 34 -17.48 26.93 17.37
N LYS A 35 -16.93 27.16 16.17
CA LYS A 35 -17.66 27.75 15.04
C LYS A 35 -18.45 26.66 14.30
N ALA A 36 -19.66 27.00 13.85
CA ALA A 36 -20.48 26.15 12.98
C ALA A 36 -20.32 26.47 11.47
N TRP A 37 -19.54 27.51 11.17
CA TRP A 37 -19.39 28.08 9.83
C TRP A 37 -17.93 28.27 9.47
N VAL A 38 -17.55 27.85 8.26
CA VAL A 38 -16.18 28.04 7.73
C VAL A 38 -16.11 29.32 6.92
N GLU A 39 -15.25 30.24 7.35
CA GLU A 39 -14.94 31.48 6.63
C GLU A 39 -13.63 31.37 5.85
N LEU A 40 -13.40 32.25 4.87
CA LEU A 40 -12.15 32.27 4.11
C LEU A 40 -10.93 32.48 5.02
N SER A 41 -11.08 33.32 6.05
CA SER A 41 -10.05 33.60 7.06
C SER A 41 -9.62 32.35 7.82
N ASP A 42 -10.54 31.41 8.10
CA ASP A 42 -10.20 30.14 8.75
C ASP A 42 -9.37 29.23 7.84
N VAL A 43 -9.68 29.20 6.54
CA VAL A 43 -8.90 28.47 5.52
C VAL A 43 -7.49 29.06 5.39
N GLU A 44 -7.39 30.39 5.33
CA GLU A 44 -6.13 31.11 5.22
C GLU A 44 -5.27 30.99 6.49
N GLU A 45 -5.89 31.07 7.66
CA GLU A 45 -5.21 30.87 8.95
C GLU A 45 -4.63 29.47 9.03
N LEU A 46 -5.40 28.43 8.70
CA LEU A 46 -4.92 27.06 8.73
C LEU A 46 -3.81 26.86 7.70
N LYS A 47 -3.94 27.41 6.50
CA LYS A 47 -2.89 27.36 5.47
C LYS A 47 -1.61 28.04 5.96
N LYS A 48 -1.70 29.22 6.58
CA LYS A 48 -0.56 29.95 7.14
C LYS A 48 0.11 29.15 8.26
N LYS A 49 -0.67 28.56 9.18
CA LYS A 49 -0.19 27.68 10.24
C LYS A 49 0.48 26.41 9.70
N PHE A 50 -0.04 25.85 8.62
CA PHE A 50 0.53 24.67 7.99
C PHE A 50 1.86 24.96 7.27
N LEU A 51 1.96 26.12 6.62
CA LEU A 51 3.16 26.55 5.89
C LEU A 51 4.21 27.24 6.76
N SER A 52 3.88 27.61 8.01
CA SER A 52 4.86 28.17 8.94
C SER A 52 5.89 27.12 9.38
N LYS A 53 7.03 27.60 9.90
CA LYS A 53 8.07 26.75 10.50
C LYS A 53 7.46 25.83 11.57
N GLY A 54 7.72 24.53 11.48
CA GLY A 54 7.17 23.48 12.34
C GLY A 54 5.68 23.16 12.12
N GLY A 55 5.02 23.81 11.16
CA GLY A 55 3.58 23.63 10.89
C GLY A 55 3.24 22.24 10.39
N MET A 56 3.97 21.78 9.36
CA MET A 56 3.79 20.43 8.79
C MET A 56 4.25 19.32 9.73
N GLU A 57 5.26 19.57 10.57
CA GLU A 57 5.81 18.57 11.49
C GLU A 57 4.78 18.03 12.48
N LYS A 58 3.81 18.86 12.88
CA LYS A 58 2.71 18.45 13.78
C LYS A 58 1.80 17.37 13.19
N GLU A 59 1.88 17.15 11.88
CA GLU A 59 1.06 16.21 11.13
C GLU A 59 1.82 14.93 10.77
N ILE A 60 3.09 14.85 11.17
CA ILE A 60 3.97 13.73 10.83
C ILE A 60 3.88 12.70 11.94
N LYS A 61 3.49 11.49 11.56
CA LYS A 61 3.43 10.32 12.42
C LYS A 61 4.76 9.55 12.42
N GLY A 62 5.58 9.80 11.41
CA GLY A 62 6.86 9.13 11.15
C GLY A 62 6.73 7.95 10.19
N TYR A 63 5.50 7.50 9.92
CA TYR A 63 5.19 6.48 8.94
C TYR A 63 3.79 6.69 8.34
N GLU A 64 3.57 6.09 7.19
CA GLU A 64 2.28 6.04 6.51
C GLU A 64 1.99 4.59 6.10
N ILE A 65 0.81 4.08 6.48
CA ILE A 65 0.27 2.84 5.94
C ILE A 65 -0.91 3.20 5.04
N ALA A 66 -0.82 2.84 3.76
CA ALA A 66 -1.91 2.98 2.80
C ALA A 66 -2.42 1.61 2.38
N SER A 67 -3.73 1.43 2.30
CA SER A 67 -4.35 0.20 1.80
C SER A 67 -5.34 0.48 0.67
N CYS A 68 -5.56 -0.50 -0.20
CA CYS A 68 -6.63 -0.42 -1.19
C CYS A 68 -8.01 -0.64 -0.53
N PHE A 69 -9.09 -0.47 -1.29
CA PHE A 69 -10.47 -0.69 -0.85
C PHE A 69 -10.86 -2.19 -0.77
N GLY A 70 -9.88 -3.08 -0.61
CA GLY A 70 -10.08 -4.53 -0.62
C GLY A 70 -10.98 -5.00 0.52
N GLY A 71 -10.64 -4.60 1.75
CA GLY A 71 -11.40 -4.87 2.97
C GLY A 71 -12.82 -4.30 3.00
N SER A 72 -13.23 -3.54 1.97
CA SER A 72 -14.60 -3.04 1.78
C SER A 72 -15.42 -3.88 0.79
N GLY A 73 -14.94 -5.08 0.41
CA GLY A 73 -15.67 -6.02 -0.46
C GLY A 73 -15.30 -5.96 -1.95
N CYS A 74 -14.06 -5.64 -2.29
CA CYS A 74 -13.64 -5.60 -3.70
C CYS A 74 -13.67 -7.01 -4.34
N PRO A 75 -14.32 -7.20 -5.51
CA PRO A 75 -14.43 -8.52 -6.15
C PRO A 75 -13.10 -9.05 -6.71
N ASN A 76 -12.08 -8.18 -6.83
CA ASN A 76 -10.76 -8.56 -7.31
C ASN A 76 -9.83 -9.04 -6.19
N SER A 77 -10.24 -8.96 -4.92
CA SER A 77 -9.42 -9.38 -3.78
C SER A 77 -8.95 -10.83 -3.95
N ALA A 78 -7.63 -11.04 -3.88
CA ALA A 78 -7.02 -12.36 -3.93
C ALA A 78 -6.72 -12.86 -2.52
N ASN A 79 -6.10 -12.01 -1.69
CA ASN A 79 -5.84 -12.30 -0.28
C ASN A 79 -5.97 -11.03 0.55
N SER A 80 -6.63 -11.11 1.70
CA SER A 80 -6.85 -9.93 2.54
C SER A 80 -5.58 -9.45 3.23
N VAL A 81 -5.46 -8.13 3.38
CA VAL A 81 -4.35 -7.46 4.08
C VAL A 81 -4.78 -6.81 5.38
N THR A 82 -6.05 -6.93 5.78
CA THR A 82 -6.63 -6.21 6.93
C THR A 82 -5.89 -6.50 8.24
N GLN A 83 -5.74 -7.79 8.57
CA GLN A 83 -5.03 -8.19 9.79
C GLN A 83 -3.54 -7.81 9.72
N LEU A 84 -2.92 -7.97 8.55
CA LEU A 84 -1.53 -7.61 8.33
C LEU A 84 -1.29 -6.11 8.57
N ALA A 85 -2.14 -5.24 8.03
CA ALA A 85 -2.07 -3.80 8.26
C ALA A 85 -2.20 -3.45 9.76
N ALA A 86 -3.12 -4.10 10.47
CA ALA A 86 -3.31 -3.90 11.91
C ALA A 86 -2.09 -4.33 12.74
N ASP A 87 -1.41 -5.41 12.37
CA ASP A 87 -0.21 -5.87 13.08
C ASP A 87 1.02 -5.02 12.72
N MET A 88 1.12 -4.54 11.48
CA MET A 88 2.14 -3.56 11.09
C MET A 88 2.01 -2.26 11.87
N GLU A 89 0.79 -1.78 12.07
CA GLU A 89 0.49 -0.58 12.86
C GLU A 89 1.10 -0.69 14.28
N LYS A 90 0.87 -1.82 14.97
CA LYS A 90 1.44 -2.08 16.30
C LYS A 90 2.97 -2.11 16.30
N ILE A 91 3.59 -2.66 15.25
CA ILE A 91 5.05 -2.65 15.09
C ILE A 91 5.54 -1.21 14.96
N PHE A 92 4.93 -0.41 14.10
CA PHE A 92 5.34 0.99 13.92
C PHE A 92 5.19 1.85 15.19
N GLU A 93 4.11 1.64 15.95
CA GLU A 93 3.92 2.28 17.25
C GLU A 93 5.06 1.93 18.22
N THR A 94 5.43 0.65 18.28
CA THR A 94 6.55 0.16 19.12
C THR A 94 7.90 0.73 18.66
N GLU A 95 8.10 0.83 17.35
CA GLU A 95 9.36 1.29 16.77
C GLU A 95 9.57 2.81 16.89
N ASN A 96 8.53 3.61 17.18
CA ASN A 96 8.64 5.05 17.42
C ASN A 96 9.47 5.79 16.34
N LEU A 97 9.11 5.62 15.07
CA LEU A 97 9.82 6.26 13.95
C LEU A 97 9.79 7.79 14.01
N LEU A 98 8.75 8.39 14.61
CA LEU A 98 8.71 9.83 14.83
C LEU A 98 9.86 10.31 15.73
N GLY A 99 10.09 9.62 16.85
CA GLY A 99 11.19 9.94 17.75
C GLY A 99 12.55 9.77 17.08
N PHE A 100 12.73 8.69 16.31
CA PHE A 100 13.93 8.47 15.50
C PHE A 100 14.17 9.57 14.46
N LEU A 101 13.15 9.97 13.70
CA LEU A 101 13.27 11.03 12.71
C LEU A 101 13.61 12.37 13.36
N LYS A 102 12.98 12.71 14.50
CA LYS A 102 13.28 13.94 15.24
C LYS A 102 14.71 13.99 15.77
N SER A 103 15.31 12.85 16.13
CA SER A 103 16.69 12.83 16.62
C SER A 103 17.74 12.88 15.50
N THR A 104 17.37 12.52 14.27
CA THR A 104 18.29 12.43 13.13
C THR A 104 18.20 13.59 12.15
N VAL A 105 17.03 14.22 12.01
CA VAL A 105 16.80 15.30 11.04
C VAL A 105 17.14 16.66 11.64
N LYS A 106 17.94 17.44 10.91
CA LYS A 106 18.21 18.84 11.26
C LYS A 106 17.05 19.73 10.78
N GLY A 107 16.30 20.28 11.74
CA GLY A 107 15.16 21.16 11.48
C GLY A 107 13.82 20.42 11.40
N ASP A 108 12.80 21.09 10.88
CA ASP A 108 11.44 20.57 10.90
C ASP A 108 11.28 19.32 10.01
N LEU A 109 10.58 18.31 10.52
CA LEU A 109 10.17 17.18 9.72
C LEU A 109 9.17 17.56 8.62
N LYS A 110 9.24 16.85 7.50
CA LYS A 110 8.38 16.99 6.32
C LYS A 110 7.81 15.62 5.92
N PHE A 111 6.67 15.58 5.21
CA PHE A 111 6.01 14.34 4.79
C PHE A 111 6.85 13.38 3.95
N HIS A 112 7.94 13.86 3.34
CA HIS A 112 8.85 13.00 2.59
C HIS A 112 9.85 12.24 3.49
N HIS A 113 9.91 12.55 4.79
CA HIS A 113 10.68 11.77 5.77
C HIS A 113 9.90 10.55 6.29
N GLU A 114 8.57 10.50 6.12
CA GLU A 114 7.78 9.36 6.61
C GLU A 114 8.14 8.08 5.86
N PHE A 115 8.30 7.00 6.62
CA PHE A 115 8.48 5.65 6.10
C PHE A 115 7.15 5.12 5.56
N ARG A 116 7.10 4.67 4.30
CA ARG A 116 5.82 4.35 3.64
C ARG A 116 5.63 2.87 3.38
N VAL A 117 4.50 2.34 3.84
CA VAL A 117 4.01 1.01 3.50
C VAL A 117 2.72 1.12 2.71
N SER A 118 2.61 0.35 1.64
CA SER A 118 1.39 0.29 0.83
C SER A 118 0.96 -1.15 0.59
N LEU A 119 -0.30 -1.46 0.91
CA LEU A 119 -0.90 -2.80 0.85
C LEU A 119 -2.05 -2.86 -0.14
N SER A 120 -2.01 -3.83 -1.04
CA SER A 120 -3.10 -4.15 -1.96
C SER A 120 -3.48 -5.63 -1.84
N GLU A 121 -4.77 -5.94 -1.91
CA GLU A 121 -5.24 -7.33 -1.76
C GLU A 121 -5.14 -8.16 -3.05
N CYS A 122 -4.73 -7.55 -4.16
CA CYS A 122 -4.58 -8.21 -5.46
C CYS A 122 -3.56 -7.51 -6.38
N PRO A 123 -3.16 -8.14 -7.49
CA PRO A 123 -2.17 -7.60 -8.43
C PRO A 123 -2.53 -6.29 -9.13
N ASN A 124 -3.82 -5.89 -9.14
CA ASN A 124 -4.22 -4.57 -9.65
C ASN A 124 -3.60 -3.42 -8.85
N ALA A 125 -3.17 -3.68 -7.61
CA ALA A 125 -2.24 -2.82 -6.89
C ALA A 125 -2.73 -1.37 -6.72
N CYS A 126 -4.03 -1.15 -6.48
CA CYS A 126 -4.65 0.17 -6.47
C CYS A 126 -4.03 1.16 -5.45
N SER A 127 -3.44 0.65 -4.36
CA SER A 127 -2.75 1.47 -3.35
C SER A 127 -1.32 1.87 -3.78
N ARG A 128 -0.86 1.40 -4.95
CA ARG A 128 0.46 1.65 -5.54
C ARG A 128 1.64 1.11 -4.69
N PRO A 129 1.64 -0.18 -4.30
CA PRO A 129 2.72 -0.82 -3.55
C PRO A 129 4.09 -0.70 -4.24
N GLN A 130 4.13 -0.66 -5.58
CA GLN A 130 5.37 -0.64 -6.37
C GLN A 130 6.22 0.63 -6.17
N ILE A 131 5.66 1.68 -5.57
CA ILE A 131 6.32 2.99 -5.38
C ILE A 131 6.42 3.41 -3.91
N ALA A 132 6.18 2.49 -2.98
CA ALA A 132 6.34 2.67 -1.54
C ALA A 132 7.67 2.10 -1.05
N ASP A 133 8.12 2.49 0.14
CA ASP A 133 9.33 1.93 0.74
C ASP A 133 9.16 0.42 0.99
N ILE A 134 7.96 -0.01 1.40
CA ILE A 134 7.52 -1.42 1.37
C ILE A 134 6.15 -1.51 0.67
N GLY A 135 6.07 -2.35 -0.36
CA GLY A 135 4.86 -2.70 -1.08
C GLY A 135 4.44 -4.14 -0.80
N ILE A 136 3.15 -4.37 -0.56
CA ILE A 136 2.60 -5.68 -0.25
C ILE A 136 1.41 -5.95 -1.16
N ILE A 137 1.41 -7.10 -1.83
CA ILE A 137 0.34 -7.53 -2.72
C ILE A 137 -0.16 -8.91 -2.27
N GLY A 138 -1.44 -9.00 -1.91
CA GLY A 138 -2.13 -10.26 -1.65
C GLY A 138 -2.07 -11.19 -2.86
N ALA A 139 -1.65 -12.44 -2.63
CA ALA A 139 -1.39 -13.40 -3.69
C ALA A 139 -1.87 -14.80 -3.32
N VAL A 140 -2.42 -15.48 -4.33
CA VAL A 140 -2.85 -16.88 -4.26
C VAL A 140 -2.37 -17.58 -5.53
N LEU A 141 -1.43 -18.51 -5.36
CA LEU A 141 -0.89 -19.34 -6.43
C LEU A 141 -1.88 -20.46 -6.73
N PRO A 142 -2.41 -20.55 -7.96
CA PRO A 142 -3.23 -21.68 -8.37
C PRO A 142 -2.41 -22.96 -8.49
N GLY A 143 -3.04 -24.09 -8.18
CA GLY A 143 -2.56 -25.44 -8.42
C GLY A 143 -3.63 -26.30 -9.08
N ILE A 144 -3.25 -27.51 -9.45
CA ILE A 144 -4.12 -28.48 -10.10
C ILE A 144 -4.24 -29.69 -9.18
N CYS A 145 -5.44 -29.98 -8.71
CA CYS A 145 -5.72 -31.13 -7.85
C CYS A 145 -6.15 -32.36 -8.70
N GLY A 146 -6.50 -33.47 -8.03
CA GLY A 146 -6.89 -34.72 -8.70
C GLY A 146 -8.24 -34.69 -9.43
N GLU A 147 -9.06 -33.66 -9.24
CA GLU A 147 -10.39 -33.57 -9.84
C GLU A 147 -10.35 -33.45 -11.37
N ALA A 148 -11.23 -34.18 -12.05
CA ALA A 148 -11.28 -34.25 -13.50
C ALA A 148 -11.63 -32.89 -14.12
N CYS A 149 -10.84 -32.44 -15.10
CA CYS A 149 -11.16 -31.24 -15.86
C CYS A 149 -12.19 -31.55 -16.95
N SER A 150 -13.17 -30.66 -17.12
CA SER A 150 -14.15 -30.75 -18.22
C SER A 150 -13.70 -30.05 -19.51
N LEU A 151 -12.51 -29.45 -19.52
CA LEU A 151 -11.98 -28.63 -20.62
C LEU A 151 -12.92 -27.48 -21.05
N CYS A 152 -13.73 -26.95 -20.14
CA CYS A 152 -14.76 -25.94 -20.45
C CYS A 152 -14.23 -24.55 -20.85
N GLY A 153 -12.93 -24.28 -20.74
CA GLY A 153 -12.33 -23.01 -21.17
C GLY A 153 -12.49 -21.82 -20.22
N THR A 154 -13.37 -21.87 -19.21
CA THR A 154 -13.69 -20.71 -18.35
C THR A 154 -12.47 -20.11 -17.64
N CYS A 155 -11.52 -20.95 -17.20
CA CYS A 155 -10.29 -20.49 -16.57
C CYS A 155 -9.34 -19.77 -17.55
N VAL A 156 -9.36 -20.15 -18.83
CA VAL A 156 -8.60 -19.50 -19.91
C VAL A 156 -9.21 -18.13 -20.21
N GLU A 157 -10.53 -18.07 -20.37
CA GLU A 157 -11.27 -16.83 -20.68
C GLU A 157 -11.13 -15.76 -19.58
N THR A 158 -11.11 -16.16 -18.31
CA THR A 158 -11.00 -15.21 -17.19
C THR A 158 -9.57 -14.69 -16.96
N CYS A 159 -8.55 -15.32 -17.58
CA CYS A 159 -7.15 -15.00 -17.31
C CYS A 159 -6.66 -13.84 -18.18
N ASP A 160 -6.69 -12.62 -17.61
CA ASP A 160 -6.18 -11.41 -18.28
C ASP A 160 -4.71 -11.55 -18.73
N GLU A 161 -3.93 -12.37 -18.02
CA GLU A 161 -2.50 -12.61 -18.27
C GLU A 161 -2.23 -13.72 -19.30
N ARG A 162 -3.27 -14.40 -19.79
CA ARG A 162 -3.17 -15.58 -20.68
C ARG A 162 -2.23 -16.66 -20.13
N ALA A 163 -2.23 -16.83 -18.82
CA ALA A 163 -1.34 -17.75 -18.11
C ALA A 163 -1.87 -19.19 -18.08
N ILE A 164 -3.00 -19.50 -18.72
CA ILE A 164 -3.64 -20.81 -18.66
C ILE A 164 -3.90 -21.33 -20.08
N GLU A 165 -3.49 -22.56 -20.32
CA GLU A 165 -3.76 -23.36 -21.52
C GLU A 165 -4.51 -24.64 -21.12
N LEU A 166 -5.25 -25.25 -22.05
CA LEU A 166 -5.88 -26.56 -21.86
C LEU A 166 -5.12 -27.62 -22.65
N ASP A 167 -4.63 -28.64 -21.94
CA ASP A 167 -4.06 -29.84 -22.55
C ASP A 167 -5.16 -30.87 -22.77
N GLU A 168 -5.67 -30.92 -24.00
CA GLU A 168 -6.71 -31.87 -24.40
C GLU A 168 -6.26 -33.33 -24.31
N LYS A 169 -4.97 -33.61 -24.50
CA LYS A 169 -4.43 -34.98 -24.46
C LYS A 169 -4.43 -35.52 -23.05
N ASN A 170 -4.02 -34.70 -22.09
CA ASN A 170 -3.96 -35.06 -20.68
C ASN A 170 -5.23 -34.69 -19.89
N GLN A 171 -6.23 -34.09 -20.55
CA GLN A 171 -7.51 -33.67 -19.95
C GLN A 171 -7.31 -32.76 -18.73
N ARG A 172 -6.39 -31.79 -18.82
CA ARG A 172 -6.01 -30.91 -17.69
C ARG A 172 -5.57 -29.52 -18.13
N PRO A 173 -5.72 -28.50 -17.26
CA PRO A 173 -5.14 -27.19 -17.53
C PRO A 173 -3.62 -27.21 -17.34
N ILE A 174 -2.92 -26.30 -18.02
CA ILE A 174 -1.52 -25.96 -17.79
C ILE A 174 -1.47 -24.52 -17.30
N ILE A 175 -0.71 -24.26 -16.24
CA ILE A 175 -0.51 -22.91 -15.70
C ILE A 175 0.93 -22.48 -16.02
N HIS A 176 1.08 -21.38 -16.76
CA HIS A 176 2.37 -20.76 -17.03
C HIS A 176 2.75 -19.81 -15.90
N ASP A 177 3.57 -20.29 -14.97
CA ASP A 177 3.99 -19.55 -13.77
C ASP A 177 4.63 -18.18 -14.07
N ALA A 178 5.33 -18.05 -15.20
CA ALA A 178 5.97 -16.80 -15.62
C ALA A 178 4.98 -15.69 -15.99
N LEU A 179 3.76 -16.05 -16.41
CA LEU A 179 2.69 -15.10 -16.75
C LEU A 179 1.73 -14.89 -15.57
N CYS A 180 1.62 -15.87 -14.68
CA CYS A 180 0.62 -15.83 -13.61
C CYS A 180 0.93 -14.76 -12.54
N LEU A 181 0.05 -13.77 -12.44
CA LEU A 181 0.10 -12.76 -11.38
C LEU A 181 -0.47 -13.21 -10.03
N LYS A 182 -0.93 -14.46 -9.89
CA LYS A 182 -1.41 -15.06 -8.62
C LYS A 182 -2.69 -14.37 -8.07
N CYS A 183 -3.63 -14.02 -8.96
CA CYS A 183 -4.87 -13.30 -8.60
C CYS A 183 -6.06 -14.20 -8.21
N ALA A 184 -5.91 -15.53 -8.33
CA ALA A 184 -6.92 -16.55 -8.04
C ALA A 184 -8.28 -16.46 -8.79
N LYS A 185 -8.42 -15.62 -9.81
CA LYS A 185 -9.65 -15.56 -10.62
C LYS A 185 -10.01 -16.93 -11.20
N CYS A 186 -9.03 -17.65 -11.74
CA CYS A 186 -9.21 -18.96 -12.36
C CYS A 186 -9.73 -20.04 -11.39
N ILE A 187 -9.32 -20.01 -10.11
CA ILE A 187 -9.79 -20.92 -9.07
C ILE A 187 -11.29 -20.70 -8.84
N ARG A 188 -11.71 -19.44 -8.70
CA ARG A 188 -13.11 -19.08 -8.39
C ARG A 188 -14.11 -19.48 -9.47
N VAL A 189 -13.67 -19.55 -10.72
CA VAL A 189 -14.56 -19.85 -11.86
C VAL A 189 -14.47 -21.29 -12.34
N CYS A 190 -13.64 -22.14 -11.73
CA CYS A 190 -13.48 -23.54 -12.15
C CYS A 190 -14.67 -24.37 -11.66
N PRO A 191 -15.58 -24.83 -12.55
CA PRO A 191 -16.80 -25.50 -12.11
C PRO A 191 -16.54 -26.91 -11.57
N THR A 192 -15.45 -27.55 -11.99
CA THR A 192 -15.06 -28.90 -11.55
C THR A 192 -14.22 -28.90 -10.28
N GLY A 193 -13.72 -27.74 -9.84
CA GLY A 193 -12.77 -27.67 -8.73
C GLY A 193 -11.37 -28.21 -9.05
N THR A 194 -11.05 -28.46 -10.33
CA THR A 194 -9.71 -28.91 -10.76
C THR A 194 -8.61 -27.90 -10.40
N LEU A 195 -8.90 -26.60 -10.48
CA LEU A 195 -8.00 -25.54 -10.07
C LEU A 195 -8.24 -25.20 -8.60
N THR A 196 -7.21 -25.35 -7.76
CA THR A 196 -7.27 -25.12 -6.32
C THR A 196 -6.21 -24.12 -5.86
N GLU A 197 -6.31 -23.69 -4.60
CA GLU A 197 -5.24 -22.94 -3.95
C GLU A 197 -4.04 -23.86 -3.66
N LYS A 198 -2.87 -23.56 -4.25
CA LYS A 198 -1.60 -24.25 -3.95
C LYS A 198 -0.83 -23.57 -2.82
N GLN A 199 -0.82 -22.24 -2.83
CA GLN A 199 -0.15 -21.42 -1.84
C GLN A 199 -0.83 -20.07 -1.75
N LYS A 200 -0.95 -19.52 -0.54
CA LYS A 200 -1.54 -18.21 -0.28
C LYS A 200 -0.65 -17.41 0.66
N GLY A 201 -0.62 -16.11 0.44
CA GLY A 201 0.18 -15.19 1.22
C GLY A 201 0.33 -13.85 0.51
N TYR A 202 1.55 -13.33 0.50
CA TYR A 202 1.84 -11.98 0.03
C TYR A 202 3.11 -11.95 -0.81
N ARG A 203 3.06 -11.21 -1.92
CA ARG A 203 4.26 -10.75 -2.63
C ARG A 203 4.74 -9.48 -1.96
N VAL A 204 6.04 -9.38 -1.71
CA VAL A 204 6.65 -8.24 -1.02
C VAL A 204 7.58 -7.52 -1.98
N MET A 205 7.54 -6.19 -1.97
CA MET A 205 8.36 -5.33 -2.82
C MET A 205 9.05 -4.27 -1.95
N LEU A 206 10.33 -4.00 -2.17
CA LEU A 206 11.12 -3.11 -1.33
C LEU A 206 11.77 -1.97 -2.11
N GLY A 207 11.76 -0.77 -1.53
CA GLY A 207 12.59 0.36 -1.97
C GLY A 207 12.01 1.19 -3.12
N GLY A 208 10.69 1.22 -3.29
CA GLY A 208 10.01 2.06 -4.27
C GLY A 208 9.90 3.53 -3.81
N ARG A 209 9.88 4.46 -4.77
CA ARG A 209 9.66 5.88 -4.52
C ARG A 209 9.27 6.67 -5.76
N LEU A 210 8.47 7.71 -5.54
CA LEU A 210 8.34 8.84 -6.47
C LEU A 210 9.13 10.05 -5.97
N GLY A 211 9.18 11.10 -6.79
CA GLY A 211 9.88 12.35 -6.51
C GLY A 211 10.88 12.67 -7.62
N ARG A 212 11.94 13.44 -7.29
CA ARG A 212 12.94 13.88 -8.28
C ARG A 212 13.68 12.74 -8.99
N HIS A 213 13.79 11.58 -8.34
CA HIS A 213 14.44 10.40 -8.91
C HIS A 213 13.53 9.18 -8.70
N PRO A 214 12.51 8.95 -9.53
CA PRO A 214 11.58 7.83 -9.31
C PRO A 214 12.29 6.47 -9.43
N ARG A 215 11.82 5.47 -8.68
CA ARG A 215 12.31 4.08 -8.72
C ARG A 215 11.18 3.13 -8.33
N LEU A 216 11.05 2.03 -9.07
CA LEU A 216 10.16 0.93 -8.69
C LEU A 216 10.81 0.05 -7.63
N ALA A 217 9.98 -0.47 -6.73
CA ALA A 217 10.37 -1.42 -5.71
C ALA A 217 10.84 -2.75 -6.33
N MET A 218 11.82 -3.39 -5.69
CA MET A 218 12.34 -4.72 -6.06
C MET A 218 11.51 -5.81 -5.38
N GLU A 219 11.06 -6.80 -6.13
CA GLU A 219 10.26 -7.90 -5.59
C GLU A 219 11.15 -8.89 -4.83
N VAL A 220 10.79 -9.17 -3.57
CA VAL A 220 11.34 -10.28 -2.79
C VAL A 220 10.78 -11.57 -3.39
N PRO A 221 11.64 -12.51 -3.84
CA PRO A 221 11.16 -13.71 -4.52
C PRO A 221 10.26 -14.57 -3.63
N GLY A 222 9.09 -14.94 -4.17
CA GLY A 222 8.19 -15.92 -3.56
C GLY A 222 6.87 -15.34 -3.07
N ILE A 223 6.13 -16.19 -2.34
CA ILE A 223 4.91 -15.82 -1.62
C ILE A 223 5.21 -16.03 -0.14
N HIS A 224 5.06 -14.97 0.63
CA HIS A 224 5.40 -14.92 2.03
C HIS A 224 4.14 -15.06 2.90
N SER A 225 4.25 -15.81 3.99
CA SER A 225 3.21 -15.87 5.01
C SER A 225 3.09 -14.53 5.75
N HIS A 226 2.01 -14.35 6.51
CA HIS A 226 1.80 -13.19 7.36
C HIS A 226 3.03 -12.90 8.25
N ASP A 227 3.52 -13.91 8.95
CA ASP A 227 4.66 -13.78 9.86
C ASP A 227 5.96 -13.42 9.15
N GLN A 228 6.21 -14.02 7.98
CA GLN A 228 7.38 -13.69 7.16
C GLN A 228 7.34 -12.24 6.69
N VAL A 229 6.17 -11.71 6.35
CA VAL A 229 6.04 -10.29 5.97
C VAL A 229 6.34 -9.38 7.16
N LEU A 230 5.87 -9.73 8.37
CA LEU A 230 6.18 -8.97 9.59
C LEU A 230 7.68 -9.03 9.94
N GLU A 231 8.34 -10.15 9.69
CA GLU A 231 9.79 -10.29 9.84
C GLU A 231 10.55 -9.40 8.85
N ILE A 232 10.17 -9.42 7.56
CA ILE A 232 10.75 -8.53 6.55
C ILE A 232 10.58 -7.06 6.96
N LEU A 233 9.39 -6.66 7.44
CA LEU A 233 9.16 -5.30 7.94
C LEU A 233 10.15 -4.95 9.06
N LYS A 234 10.31 -5.80 10.07
CA LYS A 234 11.25 -5.57 11.17
C LYS A 234 12.69 -5.44 10.68
N ASN A 235 13.10 -6.28 9.74
CA ASN A 235 14.44 -6.20 9.15
C ASN A 235 14.64 -4.89 8.36
N CYS A 236 13.64 -4.45 7.59
CA CYS A 236 13.65 -3.15 6.93
C CYS A 236 13.77 -1.98 7.92
N LEU A 237 13.03 -2.01 9.03
CA LEU A 237 13.08 -0.96 10.05
C LEU A 237 14.42 -0.93 10.77
N LYS A 238 14.97 -2.11 11.10
CA LYS A 238 16.32 -2.24 11.67
C LYS A 238 17.39 -1.69 10.73
N PHE A 239 17.35 -2.08 9.46
CA PHE A 239 18.26 -1.56 8.43
C PHE A 239 18.13 -0.04 8.28
N TYR A 240 16.90 0.45 8.20
CA TYR A 240 16.57 1.87 8.05
C TYR A 240 17.14 2.69 9.20
N LYS A 241 16.84 2.32 10.44
CA LYS A 241 17.30 3.04 11.64
C LYS A 241 18.82 3.01 11.82
N LYS A 242 19.47 1.90 11.43
CA LYS A 242 20.93 1.77 11.49
C LYS A 242 21.63 2.67 10.49
N THR A 243 21.03 2.89 9.32
CA THR A 243 21.72 3.45 8.15
C THR A 243 21.32 4.90 7.87
N SER A 244 20.04 5.25 8.08
CA SER A 244 19.51 6.58 7.74
C SER A 244 20.12 7.66 8.60
N LYS A 245 20.60 8.73 7.96
CA LYS A 245 21.04 9.96 8.61
C LYS A 245 20.30 11.13 7.98
N ASN A 246 20.07 12.20 8.75
CA ASN A 246 19.42 13.41 8.26
C ASN A 246 18.08 13.16 7.50
N GLY A 247 17.34 12.11 7.85
CA GLY A 247 16.05 11.79 7.24
C GLY A 247 16.10 11.21 5.82
N GLU A 248 17.24 10.63 5.41
CA GLU A 248 17.33 9.86 4.17
C GLU A 248 16.24 8.78 4.13
N ARG A 249 15.56 8.65 2.98
CA ARG A 249 14.49 7.67 2.77
C ARG A 249 15.06 6.25 2.66
N PHE A 250 14.31 5.26 3.13
CA PHE A 250 14.68 3.85 3.02
C PHE A 250 15.10 3.47 1.59
N SER A 251 14.29 3.88 0.61
CA SER A 251 14.51 3.66 -0.83
C SER A 251 15.74 4.35 -1.44
N HIS A 252 16.41 5.27 -0.72
CA HIS A 252 17.73 5.81 -1.08
C HIS A 252 18.88 4.96 -0.54
N LEU A 253 18.66 4.31 0.61
CA LEU A 253 19.67 3.53 1.34
C LEU A 253 19.70 2.07 0.88
N PHE A 254 18.53 1.54 0.54
CA PHE A 254 18.32 0.17 0.10
C PHE A 254 18.74 -0.01 -1.37
N SER A 255 19.64 -0.95 -1.64
CA SER A 255 20.15 -1.26 -2.98
C SER A 255 19.96 -2.72 -3.40
N SER A 256 19.94 -3.67 -2.46
CA SER A 256 19.72 -5.11 -2.73
C SER A 256 18.84 -5.76 -1.65
N ILE A 257 18.06 -6.76 -2.06
CA ILE A 257 17.21 -7.57 -1.19
C ILE A 257 18.04 -8.30 -0.12
N ASP A 258 19.28 -8.68 -0.43
CA ASP A 258 20.21 -9.36 0.51
C ASP A 258 20.60 -8.50 1.72
N GLN A 259 20.28 -7.21 1.72
CA GLN A 259 20.50 -6.35 2.90
C GLN A 259 19.42 -6.54 3.97
N ILE A 260 18.33 -7.26 3.63
CA ILE A 260 17.11 -7.38 4.43
C ILE A 260 16.81 -8.83 4.80
N LEU A 261 17.07 -9.76 3.86
CA LEU A 261 16.98 -11.21 4.11
C LEU A 261 18.23 -11.71 4.84
#